data_AF-A0A6G3YTY4-F1
#
_entry.id   AF-A0A6G3YTY4-F1
#
_cell.length_a   1.000
_cell.length_b   1.000
_cell.length_c   1.000
_cell.angle_alpha   90.00
_cell.angle_beta   90.00
_cell.angle_gamma   90.00
#
_symmetry.space_group_name_H-M   'P 1'
#
loop_
_entity.id
_entity.type
_entity.pdbx_description
1 polymer ?
#
loop_
_entity_poly.entity_id
_entity_poly.type
_entity_poly.pdbx_seq_one_letter_code
_entity_poly.pdbx_strand_id
1 'polypeptide(L)' 'MTTLLIYSKPVPLTVNFPSMAPMTLSQFYDFCQVNQELRIERTATGEVIVMPPAFSDTGNRNFNLAVQLGIWAEQDQTGL' A
#
# COMPACT_ATOMS: atom_id res chain seq x y z
N MET A 1 -8.49 26.64 -2.53
CA MET A 1 -8.54 25.16 -2.59
C MET A 1 -9.07 24.68 -1.25
N THR A 2 -10.22 24.02 -1.24
CA THR A 2 -10.87 23.58 -0.01
C THR A 2 -10.14 22.34 0.51
N THR A 3 -9.38 22.49 1.59
CA THR A 3 -8.84 21.35 2.34
C THR A 3 -9.99 20.74 3.14
N LEU A 4 -10.65 19.72 2.60
CA LEU A 4 -11.53 18.88 3.38
C LEU A 4 -10.66 18.03 4.31
N LEU A 5 -10.41 18.48 5.55
CA LEU A 5 -9.70 17.70 6.56
C LEU A 5 -10.59 16.54 7.03
N ILE A 6 -10.81 15.54 6.18
CA ILE A 6 -11.38 14.27 6.61
C ILE A 6 -10.24 13.53 7.32
N TYR A 7 -10.03 13.83 8.60
CA TYR A 7 -9.11 13.08 9.45
C TYR A 7 -9.78 11.75 9.84
N SER A 8 -10.02 10.87 8.87
CA SER A 8 -10.27 9.47 9.15
C SER A 8 -8.92 8.80 9.32
N LYS A 9 -8.56 8.46 10.56
CA LYS A 9 -7.37 7.68 10.84
C LYS A 9 -7.58 6.30 10.18
N PRO A 10 -6.80 5.92 9.15
CA PRO A 10 -6.98 4.62 8.52
C PRO A 10 -6.69 3.53 9.54
N VAL A 11 -7.65 2.64 9.76
CA VAL A 11 -7.47 1.46 10.62
C VAL A 11 -7.26 0.26 9.72
N PRO A 12 -6.03 -0.27 9.62
CA PRO A 12 -5.79 -1.50 8.89
C PRO A 12 -6.48 -2.68 9.58
N LEU A 13 -6.95 -3.64 8.79
CA LEU A 13 -7.41 -4.92 9.30
C LEU A 13 -6.27 -5.94 9.21
N THR A 14 -5.78 -6.39 10.37
CA THR A 14 -4.78 -7.46 10.44
C THR A 14 -5.46 -8.81 10.58
N VAL A 15 -5.07 -9.76 9.72
CA VAL A 15 -5.56 -11.13 9.70
C VAL A 15 -4.39 -12.07 9.99
N ASN A 16 -4.53 -12.86 11.04
CA ASN A 16 -3.54 -13.83 11.49
C ASN A 16 -4.03 -15.24 11.21
N PHE A 17 -3.13 -16.08 10.71
CA PHE A 17 -3.43 -17.48 10.37
C PHE A 17 -2.58 -18.43 11.21
N PRO A 18 -2.83 -18.53 12.54
CA PRO A 18 -1.94 -19.24 13.47
C PRO A 18 -1.84 -20.75 13.21
N SER A 19 -2.82 -21.33 12.52
CA SER A 19 -2.89 -22.76 12.21
C SER A 19 -2.50 -23.10 10.77
N MET A 20 -2.04 -22.12 9.99
CA MET A 20 -1.52 -22.34 8.64
C MET A 20 -0.01 -22.12 8.61
N ALA A 21 0.68 -22.91 7.79
CA ALA A 21 2.06 -22.61 7.46
C ALA A 21 2.13 -21.22 6.76
N PRO A 22 3.21 -20.44 6.96
CA PRO A 22 3.39 -19.18 6.26
C PRO A 22 3.29 -19.37 4.75
N MET A 23 2.52 -18.51 4.07
CA MET A 23 2.41 -18.56 2.61
C MET A 23 3.77 -18.34 1.96
N THR A 24 4.09 -19.15 0.95
CA THR A 24 5.21 -18.85 0.05
C THR A 24 4.94 -17.53 -0.70
N LEU A 25 5.96 -16.98 -1.36
CA LEU A 25 5.80 -15.77 -2.18
C LEU A 25 4.77 -15.97 -3.31
N SER A 26 4.79 -17.13 -3.98
CA SER A 26 3.84 -17.44 -5.05
C SER A 26 2.41 -17.59 -4.53
N GLN A 27 2.21 -18.30 -3.41
CA GLN A 27 0.89 -18.45 -2.79
C GLN A 27 0.32 -17.09 -2.36
N PHE A 28 1.16 -16.22 -1.81
CA PHE A 28 0.72 -14.88 -1.43
C PHE A 28 0.38 -14.02 -2.66
N TYR A 29 1.13 -14.15 -3.75
CA TYR A 29 0.81 -13.49 -5.01
C TYR A 29 -0.54 -13.94 -5.57
N ASP A 30 -0.79 -15.25 -5.63
CA ASP A 30 -2.06 -15.81 -6.10
C ASP A 30 -3.24 -15.37 -5.21
N PHE A 31 -3.02 -15.33 -3.89
CA PHE A 31 -3.99 -14.78 -2.94
C PHE A 31 -4.35 -13.32 -3.27
N CYS A 32 -3.37 -12.47 -3.56
CA CYS A 32 -3.63 -11.09 -3.99
C CYS A 32 -4.35 -11.01 -5.34
N GLN A 33 -4.02 -11.91 -6.29
CA GLN A 33 -4.65 -11.94 -7.61
C GLN A 33 -6.13 -12.36 -7.58
N VAL A 34 -6.52 -13.20 -6.61
CA VAL A 34 -7.94 -13.58 -6.46
C VAL A 34 -8.74 -12.49 -5.74
N ASN A 35 -8.10 -11.64 -4.94
CA ASN A 35 -8.72 -10.56 -4.16
C ASN A 35 -8.25 -9.19 -4.64
N GLN A 36 -8.25 -8.95 -5.95
CA GLN A 36 -7.71 -7.75 -6.60
C GLN A 36 -8.39 -6.44 -6.17
N GLU A 37 -9.61 -6.51 -5.65
CA GLU A 37 -10.33 -5.37 -5.09
C GLU A 37 -9.76 -4.88 -3.75
N LEU A 38 -8.94 -5.69 -3.08
CA LEU A 38 -8.34 -5.38 -1.80
C LEU A 38 -6.90 -4.87 -1.95
N ARG A 39 -6.50 -3.96 -1.05
CA ARG A 39 -5.11 -3.51 -0.90
C ARG A 39 -4.43 -4.37 0.15
N ILE A 40 -3.77 -5.43 -0.28
CA ILE A 40 -3.21 -6.46 0.61
C ILE A 40 -1.71 -6.26 0.76
N GLU A 41 -1.25 -6.24 2.01
CA GLU A 41 0.16 -6.22 2.39
C GLU A 41 0.47 -7.42 3.29
N ARG A 42 1.75 -7.80 3.38
CA ARG A 42 2.22 -8.87 4.28
C ARG A 42 3.42 -8.40 5.08
N THR A 43 3.39 -8.62 6.38
CA THR A 43 4.53 -8.32 7.27
C THR A 43 5.64 -9.38 7.11
N ALA A 44 6.83 -9.07 7.60
CA ALA A 44 7.95 -10.02 7.61
C ALA A 44 7.67 -11.29 8.44
N THR A 45 6.77 -11.19 9.43
CA THR A 45 6.31 -12.29 10.29
C THR A 45 5.18 -13.12 9.66
N GLY A 46 4.66 -12.71 8.50
CA GLY A 46 3.63 -13.43 7.74
C GLY A 46 2.19 -13.03 8.05
N GLU A 47 1.98 -11.97 8.81
CA GLU A 47 0.64 -11.41 9.06
C GLU A 47 0.14 -10.73 7.78
N VAL A 48 -1.15 -10.92 7.45
CA VAL A 48 -1.77 -10.28 6.30
C VAL A 48 -2.49 -9.02 6.76
N ILE A 49 -2.25 -7.91 6.06
CA ILE A 49 -2.86 -6.62 6.36
C ILE A 49 -3.72 -6.20 5.16
N VAL A 50 -5.00 -5.93 5.41
CA VAL A 50 -5.88 -5.28 4.44
C VAL A 50 -5.91 -3.80 4.74
N MET A 51 -5.30 -3.01 3.86
CA MET A 51 -5.22 -1.56 4.00
C MET A 51 -6.51 -0.90 3.49
N PRO A 52 -7.06 0.09 4.22
CA PRO A 52 -8.15 0.90 3.67
C PRO A 52 -7.67 1.67 2.43
N PRO A 53 -8.58 2.08 1.53
CA PRO A 53 -8.22 2.87 0.36
C PRO A 53 -7.59 4.20 0.77
N ALA A 54 -6.64 4.67 -0.04
CA ALA A 54 -6.12 6.02 0.08
C ALA A 54 -7.15 6.98 -0.53
N PHE A 55 -7.69 7.88 0.28
CA PHE A 55 -8.60 8.92 -0.20
C PHE A 55 -7.84 10.11 -0.81
N SER A 56 -8.60 11.07 -1.36
CA SER A 56 -8.09 12.18 -2.17
C SER A 56 -6.94 12.96 -1.52
N ASP A 57 -7.00 13.23 -0.21
CA ASP A 57 -5.94 13.97 0.48
C ASP A 57 -4.62 13.20 0.51
N THR A 58 -4.66 11.93 0.92
CA THR A 58 -3.50 11.04 0.94
C THR A 58 -3.00 10.81 -0.49
N GLY A 59 -3.91 10.60 -1.43
CA GLY A 59 -3.58 10.44 -2.85
C GLY A 59 -2.86 11.66 -3.43
N ASN A 60 -3.36 12.87 -3.16
CA ASN A 60 -2.73 14.11 -3.61
C ASN A 60 -1.32 14.28 -3.03
N ARG A 61 -1.12 13.95 -1.75
CA ARG A 61 0.21 13.98 -1.12
C ARG A 61 1.15 12.96 -1.76
N ASN A 62 0.68 11.73 -1.97
CA ASN A 62 1.47 10.67 -2.62
C ASN A 62 1.85 11.07 -4.05
N PHE A 63 0.92 11.66 -4.81
CA PHE A 63 1.19 12.15 -6.16
C PHE A 63 2.25 13.25 -6.17
N ASN A 64 2.16 14.24 -5.27
CA ASN A 64 3.16 15.31 -5.16
C ASN A 64 4.57 14.78 -4.81
N LEU A 65 4.66 13.71 -4.01
CA LEU A 65 5.94 13.03 -3.74
C LEU A 65 6.46 12.31 -4.98
N ALA A 66 5.61 11.57 -5.69
CA ALA A 66 5.99 10.85 -6.90
C ALA A 66 6.50 11.81 -8.00
N VAL A 67 5.84 12.96 -8.18
CA VAL A 67 6.26 13.99 -9.14
C VAL A 67 7.64 14.53 -8.79
N GLN A 68 7.88 14.88 -7.51
CA GLN A 68 9.19 15.38 -7.09
C GLN A 68 10.30 14.34 -7.29
N LEU A 69 10.03 13.07 -6.96
CA LEU A 69 10.97 11.98 -7.17
C LEU A 69 11.28 11.78 -8.66
N GLY A 70 10.26 11.83 -9.52
CA GLY A 70 10.42 11.71 -10.96
C GLY A 70 11.27 12.84 -11.55
N ILE A 71 10.98 14.09 -11.19
CA ILE A 71 11.76 15.26 -11.64
C ILE A 71 13.23 15.12 -11.21
N TRP A 72 13.48 14.71 -9.96
CA TRP A 72 14.85 14.49 -9.49
C TRP A 72 15.55 13.38 -10.29
N ALA A 73 14.88 12.25 -10.52
CA ALA A 73 15.47 11.11 -11.23
C ALA A 73 15.86 11.48 -12.68
N GLU A 74 15.00 12.24 -13.37
CA GLU A 74 15.29 12.75 -14.73
C GLU A 74 16.50 13.70 -14.76
N GLN A 75 16.64 14.56 -13.75
CA GLN A 75 17.75 15.51 -13.65
C GLN A 75 19.07 14.85 -13.29
N ASP A 76 19.03 13.90 -12.35
CA ASP A 76 20.21 13.23 -11.81
C ASP A 76 20.78 12.17 -12.77
N GLN A 77 19.95 11.60 -13.66
CA GLN A 77 20.31 10.57 -14.64
C GLN A 77 20.91 9.28 -14.05
N THR A 78 21.04 9.17 -12.74
CA THR A 78 21.33 7.92 -12.01
C THR A 78 20.13 7.43 -11.20
N GLY A 79 19.04 8.20 -11.22
CA GLY A 79 17.77 7.84 -10.60
C GLY A 79 17.03 6.70 -11.30
N LEU A 80 16.00 6.20 -10.61
CA LEU A 80 15.20 4.98 -10.84
C LEU A 80 15.70 3.98 -11.90
#